data_AF-X0UFX5-F1
#
_entry.id   AF-X0UFX5-F1
#
_cell.length_a   1.000
_cell.length_b   1.000
_cell.length_c   1.000
_cell.angle_alpha   90.00
_cell.angle_beta   90.00
_cell.angle_gamma   90.00
#
_symmetry.space_group_name_H-M   'P 1'
#
loop_
_entity.id
_entity.type
_entity.pdbx_description
1 polymer ?
#
loop_
_entity_poly.entity_id
_entity_poly.type
_entity_poly.pdbx_seq_one_letter_code
_entity_poly.pdbx_strand_id
1 'polypeptide(L)'
;YPESVVAFDCPTNGKQWVRQVFLELGHIDIRWAGAVSTGSADDSTTNYTAINKCVVLGSAFARVYVPKGEFYVSNTGLSIPDDTHIYGAGWRNAKLVFGVGPNVPIATDSAGAGAGDGGCNNFVMEDLYLDFSNATAGESIRLLICNYFRLERLYIYDFSDYGIVTMGATYGEIVNNIFEEGGTYNAILIGETNSEIRSHNVIISHNLINGGTTM
;
A
#
# COMPACT_ATOMS: atom_id res chain seq x y z
N TYR A 1 16.06 -19.61 13.51
CA TYR A 1 16.74 -20.25 12.38
C TYR A 1 16.80 -19.24 11.25
N PRO A 2 17.97 -18.91 10.69
CA PRO A 2 18.03 -18.05 9.52
C PRO A 2 17.64 -18.91 8.31
N GLU A 3 16.44 -18.71 7.79
CA GLU A 3 16.09 -19.27 6.48
C GLU A 3 16.90 -18.53 5.44
N SER A 4 17.80 -19.24 4.76
CA SER A 4 18.53 -18.72 3.61
C SER A 4 17.54 -18.27 2.56
N VAL A 5 17.42 -16.95 2.35
CA VAL A 5 16.64 -16.36 1.27
C VAL A 5 17.38 -16.68 -0.03
N VAL A 6 16.90 -17.69 -0.75
CA VAL A 6 17.30 -17.89 -2.15
C VAL A 6 16.63 -16.76 -2.93
N ALA A 7 17.41 -15.77 -3.37
CA ALA A 7 16.94 -14.81 -4.35
C ALA A 7 16.55 -15.61 -5.60
N PHE A 8 15.26 -15.66 -5.90
CA PHE A 8 14.79 -16.30 -7.12
C PHE A 8 15.14 -15.39 -8.29
N ASP A 9 16.25 -15.66 -8.96
CA ASP A 9 16.44 -15.24 -10.34
C ASP A 9 15.31 -15.89 -11.13
N CYS A 10 14.26 -15.11 -11.42
CA CYS A 10 13.10 -15.55 -12.19
C CYS A 10 13.57 -15.85 -13.61
N PRO A 11 13.80 -17.12 -14.01
CA PRO A 11 14.00 -17.41 -15.41
C PRO A 11 12.63 -17.27 -16.06
N THR A 12 12.59 -17.03 -17.35
CA THR A 12 11.38 -16.95 -18.18
C THR A 12 10.45 -18.19 -18.09
N ASN A 13 10.86 -19.24 -17.36
CA ASN A 13 10.09 -20.45 -17.01
C ASN A 13 9.45 -20.43 -15.60
N GLY A 14 9.68 -19.39 -14.79
CA GLY A 14 9.24 -19.27 -13.38
C GLY A 14 7.72 -19.13 -13.17
N LYS A 15 6.95 -18.88 -14.23
CA LYS A 15 5.48 -18.76 -14.19
C LYS A 15 4.78 -20.03 -13.71
N GLN A 16 5.38 -21.22 -13.89
CA GLN A 16 4.74 -22.48 -13.48
C GLN A 16 4.95 -22.80 -11.99
N TRP A 17 6.11 -22.46 -11.42
CA TRP A 17 6.45 -22.82 -10.04
C TRP A 17 5.88 -21.83 -9.03
N VAL A 18 5.88 -20.53 -9.35
CA VAL A 18 5.17 -19.52 -8.55
C VAL A 18 3.68 -19.84 -8.48
N ARG A 19 3.09 -20.33 -9.58
CA ARG A 19 1.69 -20.80 -9.62
C ARG A 19 1.45 -22.03 -8.73
N GLN A 20 2.39 -22.98 -8.67
CA GLN A 20 2.27 -24.18 -7.84
C GLN A 20 2.37 -23.84 -6.34
N VAL A 21 3.38 -23.07 -5.94
CA VAL A 21 3.55 -22.59 -4.55
C VAL A 21 2.37 -21.71 -4.13
N PHE A 22 1.85 -20.90 -5.05
CA PHE A 22 0.64 -20.11 -4.86
C PHE A 22 -0.61 -20.98 -4.59
N LEU A 23 -0.83 -22.04 -5.36
CA LEU A 23 -1.98 -22.94 -5.16
C LEU A 23 -1.96 -23.61 -3.77
N GLU A 24 -0.77 -23.74 -3.16
CA GLU A 24 -0.58 -24.37 -1.86
C GLU A 24 -0.60 -23.37 -0.69
N LEU A 25 -0.05 -22.17 -0.87
CA LEU A 25 0.11 -21.16 0.21
C LEU A 25 -0.91 -20.02 0.17
N GLY A 26 -1.61 -19.82 -0.95
CA GLY A 26 -2.63 -18.79 -1.13
C GLY A 26 -2.11 -17.34 -1.17
N HIS A 27 -0.79 -17.12 -1.21
CA HIS A 27 -0.17 -15.81 -1.25
C HIS A 27 1.21 -15.81 -1.96
N ILE A 28 1.72 -14.61 -2.25
CA ILE A 28 3.06 -14.35 -2.78
C ILE A 28 3.83 -13.51 -1.76
N ASP A 29 4.90 -14.07 -1.18
CA ASP A 29 5.81 -13.33 -0.29
C ASP A 29 6.74 -12.41 -1.11
N ILE A 30 6.82 -11.13 -0.73
CA ILE A 30 7.64 -10.14 -1.45
C ILE A 30 9.14 -10.49 -1.48
N ARG A 31 9.64 -11.28 -0.52
CA ARG A 31 11.03 -11.76 -0.50
C ARG A 31 11.32 -12.71 -1.65
N TRP A 32 10.31 -13.44 -2.14
CA TRP A 32 10.47 -14.31 -3.31
C TRP A 32 10.73 -13.50 -4.59
N ALA A 33 10.29 -12.25 -4.64
CA ALA A 33 10.59 -11.32 -5.72
C ALA A 33 11.87 -10.49 -5.50
N GLY A 34 12.62 -10.77 -4.42
CA GLY A 34 13.90 -10.14 -4.11
C GLY A 34 13.84 -8.99 -3.11
N ALA A 35 12.72 -8.76 -2.42
CA ALA A 35 12.66 -7.75 -1.37
C ALA A 35 13.60 -8.09 -0.20
N VAL A 36 14.27 -7.07 0.35
CA VAL A 36 15.23 -7.17 1.44
C VAL A 36 14.80 -6.25 2.58
N SER A 37 14.80 -6.79 3.80
CA SER A 37 14.25 -6.13 4.98
C SER A 37 15.31 -5.44 5.86
N THR A 38 16.29 -4.77 5.26
CA THR A 38 17.40 -4.17 6.04
C THR A 38 17.03 -2.82 6.68
N GLY A 39 15.90 -2.23 6.30
CA GLY A 39 15.58 -0.83 6.63
C GLY A 39 16.44 0.21 5.90
N SER A 40 17.29 -0.21 4.95
CA SER A 40 18.16 0.71 4.21
C SER A 40 17.42 1.38 3.06
N ALA A 41 17.63 2.69 2.91
CA ALA A 41 17.19 3.46 1.74
C ALA A 41 17.83 2.97 0.43
N ASP A 42 19.01 2.33 0.50
CA ASP A 42 19.67 1.75 -0.69
C ASP A 42 18.86 0.58 -1.30
N ASP A 43 18.02 -0.09 -0.49
CA ASP A 43 17.16 -1.18 -0.94
C ASP A 43 15.85 -0.69 -1.58
N SER A 44 15.63 0.63 -1.60
CA SER A 44 14.37 1.26 -2.02
C SER A 44 13.88 0.80 -3.41
N THR A 45 14.76 0.83 -4.40
CA THR A 45 14.45 0.42 -5.78
C THR A 45 14.21 -1.09 -5.86
N THR A 46 14.99 -1.88 -5.14
CA THR A 46 14.87 -3.35 -5.09
C THR A 46 13.53 -3.76 -4.50
N ASN A 47 13.18 -3.21 -3.34
CA ASN A 47 11.92 -3.47 -2.64
C ASN A 47 10.71 -2.97 -3.43
N TYR A 48 10.77 -1.76 -4.01
CA TYR A 48 9.72 -1.27 -4.90
C TYR A 48 9.50 -2.23 -6.07
N THR A 49 10.58 -2.64 -6.74
CA THR A 49 10.51 -3.55 -7.88
C THR A 49 9.93 -4.91 -7.48
N ALA A 50 10.32 -5.43 -6.31
CA ALA A 50 9.82 -6.70 -5.78
C ALA A 50 8.33 -6.62 -5.44
N ILE A 51 7.91 -5.59 -4.69
CA ILE A 51 6.50 -5.37 -4.32
C ILE A 51 5.65 -5.18 -5.56
N ASN A 52 6.07 -4.36 -6.52
CA ASN A 52 5.32 -4.12 -7.74
C ASN A 52 5.18 -5.41 -8.58
N LYS A 53 6.24 -6.22 -8.69
CA LYS A 53 6.14 -7.55 -9.32
C LYS A 53 5.11 -8.43 -8.61
N CYS A 54 5.10 -8.45 -7.28
CA CYS A 54 4.13 -9.22 -6.51
C CYS A 54 2.70 -8.69 -6.68
N VAL A 55 2.51 -7.38 -6.71
CA VAL A 55 1.19 -6.74 -6.92
C VAL A 55 0.65 -7.05 -8.31
N VAL A 56 1.47 -6.96 -9.36
CA VAL A 56 1.08 -7.32 -10.74
C VAL A 56 0.77 -8.82 -10.88
N LEU A 57 1.47 -9.68 -10.14
CA LEU A 57 1.16 -11.12 -10.10
C LEU A 57 -0.08 -11.41 -9.24
N GLY A 58 -0.28 -10.62 -8.18
CA GLY A 58 -1.37 -10.73 -7.21
C GLY A 58 -2.71 -10.34 -7.80
N SER A 59 -2.77 -9.22 -8.53
CA SER A 59 -3.99 -8.77 -9.22
C SER A 59 -4.56 -9.78 -10.21
N ALA A 60 -3.74 -10.72 -10.68
CA ALA A 60 -4.19 -11.79 -11.55
C ALA A 60 -4.83 -12.95 -10.76
N PHE A 61 -4.30 -13.32 -9.58
CA PHE A 61 -4.69 -14.57 -8.90
C PHE A 61 -4.42 -14.65 -7.38
N ALA A 62 -3.74 -13.71 -6.71
CA ALA A 62 -3.17 -13.94 -5.37
C ALA A 62 -3.11 -12.74 -4.42
N ARG A 63 -2.98 -13.04 -3.12
CA ARG A 63 -2.66 -12.05 -2.08
C ARG A 63 -1.15 -11.80 -2.02
N VAL A 64 -0.73 -10.56 -1.77
CA VAL A 64 0.66 -10.16 -1.57
C VAL A 64 0.94 -10.11 -0.07
N TYR A 65 1.94 -10.86 0.37
CA TYR A 65 2.34 -10.93 1.77
C TYR A 65 3.61 -10.13 2.03
N VAL A 66 3.55 -9.21 2.99
CA VAL A 66 4.70 -8.50 3.55
C VAL A 66 5.11 -9.18 4.85
N PRO A 67 6.24 -9.91 4.87
CA PRO A 67 6.68 -10.65 6.03
C PRO A 67 7.25 -9.70 7.09
N LYS A 68 7.63 -10.26 8.23
CA LYS A 68 8.29 -9.49 9.29
C LYS A 68 9.57 -8.82 8.76
N GLY A 69 9.70 -7.51 8.97
CA GLY A 69 10.84 -6.72 8.56
C GLY A 69 10.47 -5.28 8.27
N GLU A 70 11.51 -4.47 7.99
CA GLU A 70 11.38 -3.10 7.53
C GLU A 70 11.85 -3.00 6.07
N PHE A 71 10.95 -2.59 5.19
CA PHE A 71 11.18 -2.51 3.75
C PHE A 71 11.06 -1.06 3.31
N TYR A 72 12.18 -0.47 2.93
CA TYR A 72 12.18 0.85 2.34
C TYR A 72 11.67 0.76 0.90
N VAL A 73 10.70 1.59 0.52
CA VAL A 73 10.04 1.62 -0.80
C VAL A 73 10.42 2.92 -1.52
N SER A 74 10.75 2.80 -2.81
CA SER A 74 11.26 3.92 -3.60
C SER A 74 10.28 5.09 -3.76
N ASN A 75 10.85 6.17 -4.28
CA ASN A 75 10.27 7.46 -4.57
C ASN A 75 9.28 7.49 -5.75
N THR A 76 8.89 6.35 -6.32
CA THR A 76 7.95 6.30 -7.46
C THR A 76 6.51 5.99 -7.05
N GLY A 77 6.26 5.69 -5.78
CA GLY A 77 4.94 5.32 -5.26
C GLY A 77 4.49 3.93 -5.74
N LEU A 78 3.61 3.29 -4.97
CA LEU A 78 3.00 2.01 -5.31
C LEU A 78 1.68 2.27 -6.05
N SER A 79 1.61 1.85 -7.31
CA SER A 79 0.38 1.82 -8.10
C SER A 79 -0.35 0.50 -7.81
N ILE A 80 -1.59 0.60 -7.35
CA ILE A 80 -2.41 -0.53 -6.91
C ILE A 80 -3.49 -0.82 -7.96
N PRO A 81 -3.38 -1.94 -8.71
CA PRO A 81 -4.40 -2.34 -9.68
C PRO A 81 -5.60 -3.03 -9.02
N ASP A 82 -6.62 -3.35 -9.83
CA ASP A 82 -7.77 -4.16 -9.44
C ASP A 82 -7.38 -5.50 -8.80
N ASP A 83 -8.30 -6.05 -8.01
CA ASP A 83 -8.23 -7.39 -7.41
C ASP A 83 -6.94 -7.62 -6.59
N THR A 84 -6.45 -6.55 -5.96
CA THR A 84 -5.22 -6.57 -5.18
C THR A 84 -5.53 -6.71 -3.70
N HIS A 85 -4.90 -7.67 -3.04
CA HIS A 85 -4.89 -7.78 -1.58
C HIS A 85 -3.44 -7.79 -1.08
N ILE A 86 -3.02 -6.74 -0.36
CA ILE A 86 -1.72 -6.66 0.30
C ILE A 86 -1.92 -6.81 1.81
N TYR A 87 -1.21 -7.72 2.46
CA TYR A 87 -1.31 -7.89 3.91
C TYR A 87 0.06 -8.10 4.56
N GLY A 88 0.23 -7.58 5.76
CA GLY A 88 1.46 -7.72 6.54
C GLY A 88 1.42 -8.84 7.58
N ALA A 89 2.58 -9.13 8.17
CA ALA A 89 2.74 -10.00 9.34
C ALA A 89 2.20 -9.39 10.66
N GLY A 90 1.28 -8.43 10.58
CA GLY A 90 0.86 -7.54 11.65
C GLY A 90 1.65 -6.23 11.63
N TRP A 91 0.98 -5.11 11.91
CA TRP A 91 1.59 -3.76 11.87
C TRP A 91 2.79 -3.60 12.83
N ARG A 92 2.91 -4.41 13.88
CA ARG A 92 4.12 -4.43 14.74
C ARG A 92 5.34 -5.11 14.12
N ASN A 93 5.14 -5.85 13.04
CA ASN A 93 6.14 -6.74 12.46
C ASN A 93 6.47 -6.40 11.02
N ALA A 94 5.53 -5.88 10.23
CA ALA A 94 5.71 -5.59 8.80
C ALA A 94 5.61 -4.08 8.55
N LYS A 95 6.76 -3.44 8.29
CA LYS A 95 6.89 -2.00 8.09
C LYS A 95 7.30 -1.68 6.66
N LEU A 96 6.53 -0.83 6.00
CA LEU A 96 6.89 -0.20 4.73
C LEU A 96 7.27 1.25 5.01
N VAL A 97 8.51 1.63 4.65
CA VAL A 97 9.02 2.99 4.79
C VAL A 97 9.04 3.64 3.43
N PHE A 98 8.26 4.69 3.24
CA PHE A 98 8.22 5.41 1.98
C PHE A 98 9.28 6.50 1.99
N GLY A 99 10.19 6.43 1.03
CA GLY A 99 11.25 7.43 0.90
C GLY A 99 10.76 8.77 0.35
N VAL A 100 11.71 9.72 0.26
CA VAL A 100 11.51 11.02 -0.41
C VAL A 100 11.02 10.79 -1.83
N GLY A 101 9.73 11.02 -2.05
CA GLY A 101 9.01 10.45 -3.18
C GLY A 101 7.83 11.25 -3.67
N PRO A 102 6.95 10.64 -4.49
CA PRO A 102 5.91 11.37 -5.17
C PRO A 102 4.94 11.91 -4.14
N ASN A 103 4.17 12.93 -4.51
CA ASN A 103 3.12 13.48 -3.66
C ASN A 103 2.03 12.44 -3.29
N VAL A 104 2.11 11.22 -3.80
CA VAL A 104 1.23 10.11 -3.47
C VAL A 104 2.02 8.79 -3.42
N PRO A 105 2.48 8.35 -2.24
CA PRO A 105 3.27 7.13 -2.12
C PRO A 105 2.48 5.84 -2.37
N ILE A 106 1.17 5.82 -2.16
CA ILE A 106 0.28 4.70 -2.53
C ILE A 106 -0.91 5.26 -3.30
N ALA A 107 -1.05 4.87 -4.56
CA ALA A 107 -2.10 5.36 -5.43
C ALA A 107 -2.78 4.20 -6.16
N THR A 108 -4.08 4.33 -6.41
CA THR A 108 -4.84 3.39 -7.23
C THR A 108 -4.89 3.80 -8.70
N ASP A 109 -4.19 4.88 -9.06
CA ASP A 109 -4.03 5.29 -10.44
C ASP A 109 -2.82 4.59 -11.08
N SER A 110 -2.93 4.26 -12.37
CA SER A 110 -1.77 3.87 -13.17
C SER A 110 -0.90 5.10 -13.35
N ALA A 111 0.34 5.05 -12.85
CA ALA A 111 1.35 6.08 -13.05
C ALA A 111 1.41 6.49 -14.54
N GLY A 112 0.86 7.67 -14.86
CA GLY A 112 0.89 8.25 -16.21
C GLY A 112 -0.46 8.58 -16.87
N ALA A 113 -1.61 8.29 -16.26
CA ALA A 113 -2.90 8.71 -16.83
C ALA A 113 -3.28 10.11 -16.32
N GLY A 114 -3.17 11.13 -17.18
CA GLY A 114 -3.75 12.44 -16.89
C GLY A 114 -5.25 12.31 -16.70
N ALA A 115 -5.76 12.58 -15.48
CA ALA A 115 -7.16 12.89 -15.15
C ALA A 115 -8.26 12.10 -15.91
N GLY A 116 -8.05 10.83 -16.22
CA GLY A 116 -8.97 10.04 -17.04
C GLY A 116 -8.91 8.56 -16.70
N ASP A 117 -9.91 8.11 -15.96
CA ASP A 117 -10.42 6.72 -15.93
C ASP A 117 -9.49 5.58 -15.45
N GLY A 118 -8.50 5.87 -14.60
CA GLY A 118 -7.84 4.84 -13.78
C GLY A 118 -8.53 4.73 -12.41
N GLY A 119 -9.33 3.68 -12.20
CA GLY A 119 -9.88 3.33 -10.88
C GLY A 119 -9.32 2.00 -10.38
N CYS A 120 -9.53 1.69 -9.10
CA CYS A 120 -9.39 0.32 -8.61
C CYS A 120 -10.71 -0.36 -8.29
N ASN A 121 -10.72 -1.68 -8.28
CA ASN A 121 -11.82 -2.49 -7.81
C ASN A 121 -11.31 -3.63 -6.94
N ASN A 122 -12.01 -3.94 -5.84
CA ASN A 122 -11.68 -5.08 -4.97
C ASN A 122 -10.25 -4.98 -4.40
N PHE A 123 -9.94 -3.85 -3.75
CA PHE A 123 -8.63 -3.58 -3.15
C PHE A 123 -8.68 -3.78 -1.63
N VAL A 124 -7.78 -4.60 -1.08
CA VAL A 124 -7.61 -4.75 0.37
C VAL A 124 -6.17 -4.47 0.77
N MET A 125 -5.98 -3.66 1.81
CA MET A 125 -4.69 -3.50 2.47
C MET A 125 -4.88 -3.68 3.98
N GLU A 126 -4.14 -4.62 4.57
CA GLU A 126 -4.27 -4.91 6.00
C GLU A 126 -2.98 -5.25 6.74
N ASP A 127 -2.98 -5.07 8.05
CA ASP A 127 -1.93 -5.56 8.97
C ASP A 127 -0.51 -5.02 8.69
N LEU A 128 -0.39 -3.75 8.30
CA LEU A 128 0.88 -3.10 7.94
C LEU A 128 1.14 -1.84 8.77
N TYR A 129 2.43 -1.55 8.97
CA TYR A 129 2.90 -0.21 9.34
C TYR A 129 3.36 0.51 8.09
N LEU A 130 2.79 1.70 7.86
CA LEU A 130 3.08 2.57 6.74
C LEU A 130 3.71 3.84 7.30
N ASP A 131 5.01 4.01 7.04
CA ASP A 131 5.81 5.13 7.52
C ASP A 131 6.02 6.13 6.38
N PHE A 132 5.46 7.34 6.54
CA PHE A 132 5.53 8.41 5.56
C PHE A 132 6.46 9.56 6.00
N SER A 133 7.27 9.37 7.04
CA SER A 133 8.14 10.42 7.61
C SER A 133 9.13 11.05 6.63
N ASN A 134 9.46 10.35 5.55
CA ASN A 134 10.34 10.88 4.51
C ASN A 134 9.57 11.44 3.30
N ALA A 135 8.24 11.39 3.28
CA ALA A 135 7.42 11.91 2.19
C ALA A 135 7.33 13.44 2.27
N THR A 136 7.75 14.12 1.20
CA THR A 136 7.97 15.57 1.21
C THR A 136 6.72 16.45 1.13
N ALA A 137 5.58 15.90 0.67
CA ALA A 137 4.26 16.53 0.66
C ALA A 137 3.23 15.51 0.11
N GLY A 138 1.94 15.78 0.31
CA GLY A 138 0.86 15.09 -0.38
C GLY A 138 0.14 13.99 0.41
N GLU A 139 -0.61 13.18 -0.33
CA GLU A 139 -1.54 12.19 0.19
C GLU A 139 -0.80 10.87 0.43
N SER A 140 -0.82 10.33 1.64
CA SER A 140 -0.16 9.06 1.92
C SER A 140 -0.78 7.90 1.14
N ILE A 141 -2.12 7.85 1.09
CA ILE A 141 -2.88 6.86 0.32
C ILE A 141 -3.98 7.57 -0.46
N ARG A 142 -3.97 7.47 -1.79
CA ARG A 142 -5.02 7.98 -2.68
C ARG A 142 -5.83 6.85 -3.30
N LEU A 143 -7.13 6.87 -3.07
CA LEU A 143 -8.11 5.99 -3.67
C LEU A 143 -8.96 6.78 -4.68
N LEU A 144 -8.50 6.80 -5.93
CA LEU A 144 -9.20 7.44 -7.05
C LEU A 144 -10.13 6.44 -7.74
N ILE A 145 -11.42 6.78 -7.84
CA ILE A 145 -12.49 6.02 -8.50
C ILE A 145 -12.47 4.54 -8.05
N CYS A 146 -12.14 4.28 -6.78
CA CYS A 146 -11.98 2.92 -6.30
C CYS A 146 -13.30 2.35 -5.75
N ASN A 147 -13.65 1.14 -6.18
CA ASN A 147 -14.84 0.43 -5.72
C ASN A 147 -14.46 -0.78 -4.87
N TYR A 148 -15.27 -1.10 -3.87
CA TYR A 148 -15.09 -2.29 -3.03
C TYR A 148 -13.68 -2.37 -2.42
N PHE A 149 -13.30 -1.34 -1.66
CA PHE A 149 -11.99 -1.31 -1.01
C PHE A 149 -12.10 -1.52 0.50
N ARG A 150 -11.04 -2.04 1.11
CA ARG A 150 -10.91 -2.15 2.57
C ARG A 150 -9.50 -1.84 3.01
N LEU A 151 -9.37 -0.81 3.85
CA LEU A 151 -8.14 -0.45 4.56
C LEU A 151 -8.34 -0.77 6.03
N GLU A 152 -7.63 -1.79 6.53
CA GLU A 152 -7.90 -2.33 7.85
C GLU A 152 -6.64 -2.66 8.67
N ARG A 153 -6.65 -2.37 9.98
CA ARG A 153 -5.55 -2.70 10.90
C ARG A 153 -4.19 -2.15 10.43
N LEU A 154 -4.22 -0.98 9.79
CA LEU A 154 -3.05 -0.23 9.37
C LEU A 154 -2.58 0.69 10.48
N TYR A 155 -1.25 0.85 10.58
CA TYR A 155 -0.61 1.91 11.34
C TYR A 155 -0.07 2.94 10.35
N ILE A 156 -0.68 4.11 10.28
CA ILE A 156 -0.36 5.18 9.32
C ILE A 156 0.35 6.27 10.10
N TYR A 157 1.65 6.44 9.84
CA TYR A 157 2.54 7.29 10.62
C TYR A 157 3.13 8.42 9.78
N ASP A 158 3.16 9.62 10.36
CA ASP A 158 3.85 10.83 9.87
C ASP A 158 3.47 11.23 8.43
N PHE A 159 2.18 11.51 8.22
CA PHE A 159 1.63 11.94 6.93
C PHE A 159 1.60 13.46 6.80
N SER A 160 1.87 13.98 5.58
CA SER A 160 2.18 15.39 5.36
C SER A 160 1.06 16.26 4.79
N ASP A 161 0.00 15.72 4.14
CA ASP A 161 -1.23 16.49 3.83
C ASP A 161 -2.51 15.72 4.20
N TYR A 162 -2.56 14.43 3.88
CA TYR A 162 -3.70 13.58 4.19
C TYR A 162 -3.24 12.15 4.40
N GLY A 163 -3.76 11.48 5.44
CA GLY A 163 -3.47 10.06 5.66
C GLY A 163 -4.11 9.17 4.60
N ILE A 164 -5.42 9.27 4.42
CA ILE A 164 -6.16 8.61 3.34
C ILE A 164 -7.06 9.62 2.64
N VAL A 165 -6.99 9.66 1.31
CA VAL A 165 -7.92 10.42 0.47
C VAL A 165 -8.70 9.47 -0.41
N THR A 166 -10.02 9.70 -0.48
CA THR A 166 -10.88 9.00 -1.43
C THR A 166 -11.53 10.01 -2.37
N MET A 167 -11.49 9.74 -3.67
CA MET A 167 -12.06 10.59 -4.72
C MET A 167 -12.91 9.74 -5.65
N GLY A 168 -14.25 9.87 -5.57
CA GLY A 168 -15.17 9.06 -6.35
C GLY A 168 -15.20 7.58 -5.95
N ALA A 169 -14.77 7.25 -4.74
CA ALA A 169 -14.68 5.87 -4.24
C ALA A 169 -16.00 5.41 -3.58
N THR A 170 -16.42 4.16 -3.85
CA THR A 170 -17.72 3.62 -3.40
C THR A 170 -17.58 2.22 -2.81
N TYR A 171 -18.44 1.88 -1.85
CA TYR A 171 -18.45 0.59 -1.15
C TYR A 171 -17.13 0.30 -0.43
N GLY A 172 -16.57 1.34 0.18
CA GLY A 172 -15.29 1.31 0.86
C GLY A 172 -15.39 1.17 2.37
N GLU A 173 -14.37 0.61 2.99
CA GLU A 173 -14.23 0.52 4.43
C GLU A 173 -12.84 0.98 4.87
N ILE A 174 -12.80 1.93 5.81
CA ILE A 174 -11.58 2.37 6.50
C ILE A 174 -11.81 2.06 7.98
N VAL A 175 -11.27 0.94 8.45
CA VAL A 175 -11.66 0.38 9.76
C VAL A 175 -10.47 -0.10 10.59
N ASN A 176 -10.55 0.06 11.91
CA ASN A 176 -9.54 -0.45 12.85
C ASN A 176 -8.11 0.05 12.56
N ASN A 177 -7.94 1.22 11.96
CA ASN A 177 -6.63 1.81 11.68
C ASN A 177 -6.18 2.74 12.80
N ILE A 178 -4.87 2.93 12.91
CA ILE A 178 -4.23 3.92 13.79
C ILE A 178 -3.59 4.96 12.89
N PHE A 179 -3.89 6.23 13.14
CA PHE A 179 -3.26 7.38 12.50
C PHE A 179 -2.46 8.12 13.56
N GLU A 180 -1.17 8.33 13.33
CA GLU A 180 -0.27 8.99 14.27
C GLU A 180 0.64 10.00 13.57
N GLU A 181 0.95 11.10 14.27
CA GLU A 181 1.93 12.12 13.86
C GLU A 181 1.63 12.83 12.52
N GLY A 182 0.37 12.89 12.10
CA GLY A 182 -0.05 13.64 10.91
C GLY A 182 0.01 15.17 10.98
N GLY A 183 0.79 15.76 11.88
CA GLY A 183 0.84 17.21 12.09
C GLY A 183 -0.55 17.87 12.23
N THR A 184 -0.79 18.97 11.49
CA THR A 184 -2.07 19.70 11.43
C THR A 184 -3.05 19.15 10.39
N TYR A 185 -2.76 17.99 9.81
CA TYR A 185 -3.38 17.51 8.59
C TYR A 185 -4.52 16.52 8.85
N ASN A 186 -5.40 16.35 7.87
CA ASN A 186 -6.58 15.50 8.04
C ASN A 186 -6.19 14.02 7.87
N ALA A 187 -6.50 13.19 8.87
CA ALA A 187 -6.24 11.75 8.79
C ALA A 187 -6.99 11.09 7.62
N ILE A 188 -8.24 11.50 7.37
CA ILE A 188 -9.08 10.97 6.30
C ILE A 188 -9.82 12.12 5.61
N LEU A 189 -9.76 12.16 4.28
CA LEU A 189 -10.55 13.06 3.43
C LEU A 189 -11.44 12.26 2.46
N ILE A 190 -12.72 12.61 2.40
CA ILE A 190 -13.69 12.01 1.47
C ILE A 190 -14.19 13.09 0.51
N GLY A 191 -13.85 12.94 -0.78
CA GLY A 191 -14.31 13.81 -1.87
C GLY A 191 -13.59 15.15 -1.92
N GLU A 192 -12.60 15.30 -2.80
CA GLU A 192 -11.77 16.52 -2.88
C GLU A 192 -12.08 17.43 -4.09
N THR A 193 -12.91 17.02 -5.06
CA THR A 193 -13.21 17.86 -6.23
C THR A 193 -14.69 18.23 -6.37
N ASN A 194 -14.93 19.55 -6.47
CA ASN A 194 -16.24 20.17 -6.65
C ASN A 194 -16.92 19.84 -8.01
N SER A 195 -16.28 19.06 -8.88
CA SER A 195 -16.73 18.77 -10.24
C SER A 195 -17.26 17.35 -10.45
N GLU A 196 -17.06 16.42 -9.52
CA GLU A 196 -17.56 15.06 -9.65
C GLU A 196 -18.75 14.80 -8.70
N ILE A 197 -19.98 14.83 -9.26
CA ILE A 197 -21.17 14.29 -8.60
C ILE A 197 -21.07 12.76 -8.66
N ARG A 198 -20.18 12.18 -7.85
CA ARG A 198 -20.10 10.74 -7.64
C ARG A 198 -20.55 10.41 -6.22
N SER A 199 -21.28 9.31 -6.10
CA SER A 199 -21.67 8.80 -4.79
C SER A 199 -20.42 8.35 -4.06
N HIS A 200 -20.24 8.85 -2.84
CA HIS A 200 -19.23 8.33 -1.92
C HIS A 200 -19.96 7.48 -0.90
N ASN A 201 -19.64 6.20 -0.84
CA ASN A 201 -20.17 5.29 0.16
C ASN A 201 -18.98 4.62 0.86
N VAL A 202 -18.47 5.28 1.88
CA VAL A 202 -17.30 4.84 2.63
C VAL A 202 -17.68 4.75 4.11
N ILE A 203 -17.48 3.58 4.70
CA ILE A 203 -17.66 3.34 6.12
C ILE A 203 -16.34 3.63 6.83
N ILE A 204 -16.38 4.55 7.79
CA ILE A 204 -15.23 4.87 8.65
C ILE A 204 -15.62 4.45 10.06
N SER A 205 -14.95 3.44 10.62
CA SER A 205 -15.29 2.94 11.96
C SER A 205 -14.09 2.44 12.74
N HIS A 206 -14.11 2.62 14.06
CA HIS A 206 -13.09 2.07 14.98
C HIS A 206 -11.65 2.48 14.66
N ASN A 207 -11.44 3.62 14.02
CA ASN A 207 -10.11 4.18 13.81
C ASN A 207 -9.67 4.99 15.03
N LEU A 208 -8.42 4.85 15.42
CA LEU A 208 -7.77 5.71 16.40
C LEU A 208 -7.04 6.83 15.65
N ILE A 209 -7.42 8.08 15.90
CA ILE A 209 -6.74 9.25 15.35
C ILE A 209 -6.01 9.94 16.49
N ASN A 210 -4.68 9.75 16.54
CA ASN A 210 -3.81 10.41 17.49
C ASN A 210 -3.18 11.64 16.81
N GLY A 211 -3.82 12.80 16.96
CA GLY A 211 -3.27 14.06 16.46
C GLY A 211 -1.98 14.37 17.21
N GLY A 212 -0.85 14.34 16.51
CA GLY A 212 0.42 14.77 17.07
C GLY A 212 0.33 16.26 17.41
N THR A 213 0.20 16.60 18.69
CA THR A 213 0.44 17.97 19.14
C THR A 213 1.93 18.23 18.98
N THR A 214 2.32 18.92 17.91
CA THR A 214 3.56 19.69 17.89
C THR A 214 3.52 20.63 19.10
N MET A 215 4.31 20.34 20.14
CA MET A 215 4.66 21.31 21.19
C MET A 215 5.81 22.18 20.70
#